data_AF-A0A836UCW7-F1
#
_entry.id   AF-A0A836UCW7-F1
#
_cell.length_a   1.000
_cell.length_b   1.000
_cell.length_c   1.000
_cell.angle_alpha   90.00
_cell.angle_beta   90.00
_cell.angle_gamma   90.00
#
_symmetry.space_group_name_H-M   'P 1'
#
loop_
_entity.id
_entity.type
_entity.pdbx_description
1 polymer ?
#
loop_
_entity_poly.entity_id
_entity_poly.type
_entity_poly.pdbx_seq_one_letter_code
_entity_poly.pdbx_strand_id
1 'polypeptide(L)'
;MKVCDPHFHLWNIRERPNPNLGEAVEQHLQRYVATDYLADMAQLPDPLELVSSVHVETVVGQMQGGAVVDTVEETRFVSAQVGATKHPAGIVSYVHLGQDTALAEKILQQHAEAADGRLRGVRMILNHHPDNPDLTWPQVEHGDFLCNPLFKEGIALLGEHGLSFDLQCNPHQFMDAAATFGFGEYGNWFDVSYCFFGSDPRII
;
A
#
# COMPACT_ATOMS: atom_id res chain seq x y z
N MET A 1 4.92 21.19 17.27
CA MET A 1 4.48 21.13 15.85
C MET A 1 3.80 19.79 15.68
N LYS A 2 2.52 19.82 15.34
CA LYS A 2 1.73 18.61 15.12
C LYS A 2 2.08 18.02 13.75
N VAL A 3 2.39 16.73 13.71
CA VAL A 3 2.75 16.03 12.47
C VAL A 3 1.88 14.80 12.25
N CYS A 4 1.63 14.50 10.99
CA CYS A 4 1.05 13.25 10.54
C CYS A 4 2.17 12.44 9.89
N ASP A 5 2.33 11.18 10.28
CA ASP A 5 3.15 10.24 9.51
C ASP A 5 2.28 9.64 8.39
N PRO A 6 2.46 10.08 7.12
CA PRO A 6 1.59 9.65 6.03
C PRO A 6 1.87 8.21 5.58
N HIS A 7 2.93 7.57 6.08
CA HIS A 7 3.34 6.27 5.56
C HIS A 7 4.17 5.51 6.58
N PHE A 8 3.53 4.54 7.24
CA PHE A 8 4.23 3.52 8.01
C PHE A 8 3.72 2.11 7.67
N HIS A 9 4.49 1.11 8.08
CA HIS A 9 4.18 -0.30 7.86
C HIS A 9 4.21 -1.05 9.20
N LEU A 10 3.37 -2.07 9.32
CA LEU A 10 3.39 -3.02 10.44
C LEU A 10 3.51 -4.44 9.90
N TRP A 11 4.25 -5.30 10.60
CA TRP A 11 4.41 -6.68 10.19
C TRP A 11 4.71 -7.61 11.35
N ASN A 12 4.24 -8.86 11.22
CA ASN A 12 4.63 -9.97 12.07
C ASN A 12 4.83 -11.23 11.21
N ILE A 13 5.96 -11.30 10.51
CA ILE A 13 6.26 -12.36 9.54
C ILE A 13 6.18 -13.78 10.13
N ARG A 14 6.38 -13.93 11.45
CA ARG A 14 6.27 -15.23 12.13
C ARG A 14 4.84 -15.77 12.20
N GLU A 15 3.86 -14.87 12.24
CA GLU A 15 2.42 -15.22 12.28
C GLU A 15 1.77 -15.02 10.91
N ARG A 16 2.28 -14.05 10.14
CA ARG A 16 1.74 -13.59 8.86
C ARG A 16 2.90 -13.44 7.86
N PRO A 17 3.36 -14.54 7.23
CA PRO A 17 4.44 -14.50 6.24
C PRO A 17 4.12 -13.53 5.10
N ASN A 18 5.14 -12.89 4.55
CA ASN A 18 4.99 -11.95 3.45
C ASN A 18 5.63 -12.55 2.18
N PRO A 19 4.81 -13.06 1.24
CA PRO A 19 5.33 -13.70 0.03
C PRO A 19 6.03 -12.73 -0.93
N ASN A 20 5.98 -11.42 -0.66
CA ASN A 20 6.73 -10.40 -1.41
C ASN A 20 8.15 -10.20 -0.88
N LEU A 21 8.47 -10.75 0.29
CA LEU A 21 9.81 -10.75 0.85
C LEU A 21 10.52 -12.06 0.50
N GLY A 22 11.82 -11.97 0.23
CA GLY A 22 12.66 -13.16 0.09
C GLY A 22 12.92 -13.84 1.44
N GLU A 23 13.13 -15.16 1.44
CA GLU A 23 13.35 -15.95 2.66
C GLU A 23 14.47 -15.38 3.56
N ALA A 24 15.56 -14.89 2.96
CA ALA A 24 16.67 -14.29 3.70
C ALA A 24 16.25 -13.04 4.49
N VAL A 25 15.32 -12.23 3.94
CA VAL A 25 14.77 -11.07 4.64
C VAL A 25 13.86 -11.54 5.77
N GLU A 26 12.95 -12.46 5.49
CA GLU A 26 11.99 -12.97 6.48
C GLU A 26 12.66 -13.59 7.72
N GLN A 27 13.78 -14.30 7.53
CA GLN A 27 14.52 -14.94 8.63
C GLN A 27 15.11 -13.94 9.64
N HIS A 28 15.42 -12.72 9.20
CA HIS A 28 16.09 -11.71 10.01
C HIS A 28 15.20 -10.53 10.38
N LEU A 29 14.04 -10.38 9.71
CA LEU A 29 13.14 -9.27 9.95
C LEU A 29 12.45 -9.41 11.31
N GLN A 30 12.76 -8.47 12.21
CA GLN A 30 12.14 -8.41 13.53
C GLN A 30 10.67 -8.00 13.40
N ARG A 31 9.81 -8.52 14.28
CA ARG A 31 8.41 -8.10 14.38
C ARG A 31 8.34 -6.60 14.67
N TYR A 32 7.42 -5.90 13.99
CA TYR A 32 7.17 -4.48 14.22
C TYR A 32 5.65 -4.21 14.23
N VAL A 33 5.08 -3.94 15.40
CA VAL A 33 3.63 -3.77 15.62
C VAL A 33 3.29 -2.35 16.07
N ALA A 34 1.99 -2.01 16.15
CA ALA A 34 1.56 -0.64 16.48
C ALA A 34 2.14 -0.10 17.79
N THR A 35 2.37 -0.94 18.80
CA THR A 35 3.01 -0.51 20.06
C THR A 35 4.49 -0.19 19.89
N ASP A 36 5.20 -0.90 19.01
CA ASP A 36 6.61 -0.62 18.68
C ASP A 36 6.68 0.72 17.93
N TYR A 37 5.84 0.90 16.91
CA TYR A 37 5.72 2.16 16.17
C TYR A 37 5.43 3.37 17.08
N LEU A 38 4.44 3.26 17.98
CA LEU A 38 4.11 4.36 18.88
C LEU A 38 5.21 4.63 19.92
N ALA A 39 5.99 3.61 20.31
CA ALA A 39 7.13 3.80 21.19
C ALA A 39 8.24 4.60 20.49
N ASP A 40 8.52 4.30 19.22
CA ASP A 40 9.48 5.05 18.41
C ASP A 40 9.00 6.49 18.16
N MET A 41 7.72 6.68 17.86
CA MET A 41 7.14 8.01 17.66
C MET A 41 7.08 8.85 18.95
N ALA A 42 7.09 8.22 20.12
CA ALA A 42 7.22 8.93 21.40
C ALA A 42 8.64 9.48 21.64
N GLN A 43 9.63 9.06 20.83
CA GLN A 43 11.02 9.58 20.88
C GLN A 43 11.26 10.72 19.89
N LEU A 44 10.23 11.20 19.19
CA LEU A 44 10.37 12.34 18.28
C LEU A 44 10.95 13.56 19.03
N PRO A 45 11.91 14.29 18.42
CA PRO A 45 12.55 15.42 19.08
C PRO A 45 11.57 16.58 19.23
N ASP A 46 11.72 17.36 20.29
CA ASP A 46 11.01 18.62 20.42
C ASP A 46 11.29 19.54 19.21
N PRO A 47 10.26 20.23 18.65
CA PRO A 47 8.90 20.33 19.14
C PRO A 47 7.90 19.35 18.47
N LEU A 48 8.34 18.27 17.83
CA LEU A 48 7.46 17.40 17.03
C LEU A 48 6.51 16.58 17.92
N GLU A 49 5.24 16.51 17.51
CA GLU A 49 4.19 15.73 18.18
C GLU A 49 3.40 14.97 17.10
N LEU A 50 3.46 13.64 17.12
CA LEU A 50 2.64 12.81 16.24
C LEU A 50 1.16 12.93 16.64
N VAL A 51 0.30 13.32 15.69
CA VAL A 51 -1.15 13.45 15.94
C VAL A 51 -2.01 12.49 15.11
N SER A 52 -1.46 11.94 14.04
CA SER A 52 -2.11 10.93 13.21
C SER A 52 -1.08 10.15 12.41
N SER A 53 -1.47 8.99 11.90
CA SER A 53 -0.65 8.27 10.93
C SER A 53 -1.47 7.48 9.92
N VAL A 54 -0.83 7.03 8.85
CA VAL A 54 -1.47 6.20 7.82
C VAL A 54 -0.63 4.95 7.58
N HIS A 55 -1.22 3.79 7.86
CA HIS A 55 -0.64 2.51 7.54
C HIS A 55 -0.82 2.23 6.06
N VAL A 56 0.23 1.80 5.38
CA VAL A 56 0.16 1.34 3.98
C VAL A 56 0.43 -0.16 3.94
N GLU A 57 -0.32 -0.89 3.13
CA GLU A 57 -0.20 -2.36 2.96
C GLU A 57 1.25 -2.83 2.79
N THR A 58 1.50 -4.09 3.10
CA THR A 58 2.81 -4.72 2.94
C THR A 58 2.77 -5.97 2.08
N VAL A 59 1.58 -6.53 1.82
CA VAL A 59 1.39 -7.78 1.10
C VAL A 59 0.57 -7.56 -0.17
N VAL A 60 1.16 -7.94 -1.30
CA VAL A 60 0.53 -7.89 -2.62
C VAL A 60 0.51 -9.28 -3.29
N GLY A 61 -0.54 -9.56 -4.03
CA GLY A 61 -0.66 -10.79 -4.83
C GLY A 61 -1.40 -10.51 -6.12
N GLN A 62 -0.67 -10.09 -7.15
CA GLN A 62 -1.23 -9.76 -8.46
C GLN A 62 -1.01 -10.90 -9.46
N MET A 63 0.17 -11.52 -9.41
CA MET A 63 0.61 -12.54 -10.35
C MET A 63 -0.29 -13.79 -10.37
N GLN A 64 -0.80 -14.15 -11.55
CA GLN A 64 -1.51 -15.41 -11.76
C GLN A 64 -0.61 -16.61 -11.42
N GLY A 65 -1.09 -17.52 -10.57
CA GLY A 65 -0.31 -18.66 -10.09
C GLY A 65 0.77 -18.29 -9.05
N GLY A 66 0.81 -17.03 -8.64
CA GLY A 66 1.62 -16.53 -7.52
C GLY A 66 1.05 -16.91 -6.16
N ALA A 67 1.50 -16.20 -5.13
CA ALA A 67 1.06 -16.46 -3.76
C ALA A 67 -0.41 -16.07 -3.58
N VAL A 68 -1.19 -17.00 -3.02
CA VAL A 68 -2.58 -16.72 -2.62
C VAL A 68 -2.54 -15.96 -1.30
N VAL A 69 -2.97 -14.71 -1.32
CA VAL A 69 -2.97 -13.82 -0.15
C VAL A 69 -4.41 -13.45 0.23
N ASP A 70 -4.75 -13.59 1.51
CA ASP A 70 -5.95 -12.95 2.06
C ASP A 70 -5.63 -11.49 2.34
N THR A 71 -5.93 -10.64 1.36
CA THR A 71 -5.60 -9.21 1.40
C THR A 71 -6.31 -8.50 2.56
N VAL A 72 -7.51 -8.95 2.91
CA VAL A 72 -8.35 -8.34 3.96
C VAL A 72 -7.85 -8.70 5.35
N GLU A 73 -7.17 -9.84 5.50
CA GLU A 73 -6.58 -10.24 6.77
C GLU A 73 -5.50 -9.24 7.25
N GLU A 74 -4.75 -8.60 6.34
CA GLU A 74 -3.86 -7.50 6.73
C GLU A 74 -4.61 -6.30 7.31
N THR A 75 -5.70 -5.89 6.66
CA THR A 75 -6.54 -4.81 7.19
C THR A 75 -7.10 -5.17 8.56
N ARG A 76 -7.53 -6.42 8.80
CA ARG A 76 -7.97 -6.88 10.12
C ARG A 76 -6.86 -6.81 11.16
N PHE A 77 -5.67 -7.32 10.81
CA PHE A 77 -4.49 -7.29 11.67
C PHE A 77 -4.12 -5.86 12.07
N VAL A 78 -4.07 -4.93 11.12
CA VAL A 78 -3.73 -3.53 11.37
C VAL A 78 -4.83 -2.85 12.18
N SER A 79 -6.09 -2.99 11.75
CA SER A 79 -7.27 -2.40 12.40
C SER A 79 -7.38 -2.80 13.87
N ALA A 80 -7.18 -4.08 14.18
CA ALA A 80 -7.19 -4.58 15.56
C ALA A 80 -6.11 -3.93 16.42
N GLN A 81 -4.90 -3.76 15.89
CA GLN A 81 -3.79 -3.15 16.63
C GLN A 81 -4.01 -1.65 16.85
N VAL A 82 -4.33 -0.90 15.80
CA VAL A 82 -4.53 0.55 15.92
C VAL A 82 -5.79 0.87 16.73
N GLY A 83 -6.84 0.05 16.63
CA GLY A 83 -8.07 0.17 17.41
C GLY A 83 -7.88 -0.12 18.91
N ALA A 84 -6.87 -0.91 19.29
CA ALA A 84 -6.47 -1.08 20.68
C ALA A 84 -5.72 0.14 21.25
N THR A 85 -5.28 1.07 20.38
CA THR A 85 -4.64 2.33 20.78
C THR A 85 -5.65 3.49 20.77
N LYS A 86 -5.27 4.63 21.37
CA LYS A 86 -6.02 5.89 21.24
C LYS A 86 -5.53 6.77 20.08
N HIS A 87 -4.58 6.27 19.29
CA HIS A 87 -3.93 7.04 18.23
C HIS A 87 -4.79 7.07 16.96
N PRO A 88 -5.08 8.26 16.39
CA PRO A 88 -5.79 8.35 15.11
C PRO A 88 -4.96 7.76 13.96
N ALA A 89 -5.47 6.71 13.32
CA ALA A 89 -4.80 6.05 12.20
C ALA A 89 -5.73 5.84 11.00
N GLY A 90 -5.21 6.08 9.80
CA GLY A 90 -5.78 5.64 8.52
C GLY A 90 -5.14 4.35 8.03
N ILE A 91 -5.82 3.65 7.12
CA ILE A 91 -5.37 2.41 6.49
C ILE A 91 -5.51 2.54 4.98
N VAL A 92 -4.41 2.32 4.27
CA VAL A 92 -4.35 2.10 2.82
C VAL A 92 -4.17 0.59 2.61
N SER A 93 -5.17 -0.05 2.01
CA SER A 93 -5.23 -1.52 1.84
C SER A 93 -4.79 -1.95 0.45
N TYR A 94 -4.43 -3.21 0.26
CA TYR A 94 -4.20 -3.77 -1.07
C TYR A 94 -5.51 -4.28 -1.70
N VAL A 95 -5.82 -3.83 -2.90
CA VAL A 95 -6.87 -4.41 -3.77
C VAL A 95 -6.31 -4.48 -5.19
N HIS A 96 -6.45 -5.63 -5.85
CA HIS A 96 -6.08 -5.75 -7.25
C HIS A 96 -7.08 -4.97 -8.11
N LEU A 97 -6.69 -3.79 -8.61
CA LEU A 97 -7.58 -2.93 -9.41
C LEU A 97 -7.60 -3.30 -10.90
N GLY A 98 -6.61 -4.03 -11.40
CA GLY A 98 -6.61 -4.58 -12.77
C GLY A 98 -7.50 -5.82 -13.00
N GLN A 99 -8.33 -6.22 -12.03
CA GLN A 99 -9.24 -7.37 -12.13
C GLN A 99 -10.67 -6.92 -12.45
N ASP A 100 -11.62 -7.87 -12.51
CA ASP A 100 -13.05 -7.56 -12.64
C ASP A 100 -13.54 -6.54 -11.58
N THR A 101 -14.19 -5.47 -12.05
CA THR A 101 -14.59 -4.33 -11.21
C THR A 101 -15.59 -4.72 -10.11
N ALA A 102 -16.51 -5.67 -10.37
CA ALA A 102 -17.47 -6.13 -9.37
C ALA A 102 -16.78 -6.98 -8.27
N LEU A 103 -15.75 -7.75 -8.65
CA LEU A 103 -14.90 -8.43 -7.67
C LEU A 103 -14.09 -7.44 -6.83
N ALA A 104 -13.52 -6.41 -7.46
CA ALA A 104 -12.78 -5.36 -6.75
C ALA A 104 -13.68 -4.61 -5.75
N GLU A 105 -14.91 -4.26 -6.15
CA GLU A 105 -15.90 -3.62 -5.27
C GLU A 105 -16.25 -4.50 -4.06
N LYS A 106 -16.49 -5.79 -4.28
CA LYS A 106 -16.76 -6.73 -3.19
C LYS A 106 -15.59 -6.78 -2.19
N ILE A 107 -14.35 -6.78 -2.67
CA ILE A 107 -13.16 -6.79 -1.80
C ILE A 107 -13.01 -5.46 -1.07
N LEU A 108 -13.28 -4.32 -1.73
CA LEU A 108 -13.31 -3.00 -1.09
C LEU A 108 -14.30 -2.94 0.07
N GLN A 109 -15.50 -3.51 -0.10
CA GLN A 109 -16.50 -3.59 0.98
C GLN A 109 -15.98 -4.41 2.16
N GLN A 110 -15.30 -5.54 1.91
CA GLN A 110 -14.68 -6.35 2.97
C GLN A 110 -13.56 -5.58 3.71
N HIS A 111 -12.77 -4.77 3.00
CA HIS A 111 -11.79 -3.89 3.63
C HIS A 111 -12.46 -2.79 4.45
N ALA A 112 -13.55 -2.19 3.97
CA ALA A 112 -14.27 -1.15 4.70
C ALA A 112 -14.83 -1.68 6.03
N GLU A 113 -15.40 -2.90 6.02
CA GLU A 113 -15.83 -3.61 7.23
C GLU A 113 -14.67 -3.90 8.17
N ALA A 114 -13.56 -4.44 7.65
CA ALA A 114 -12.39 -4.81 8.45
C ALA A 114 -11.67 -3.60 9.06
N ALA A 115 -11.65 -2.46 8.36
CA ALA A 115 -10.93 -1.26 8.77
C ALA A 115 -11.64 -0.47 9.87
N ASP A 116 -12.89 -0.79 10.22
CA ASP A 116 -13.64 -0.13 11.30
C ASP A 116 -13.60 1.41 11.16
N GLY A 117 -13.95 1.91 9.96
CA GLY A 117 -13.98 3.34 9.64
C GLY A 117 -12.61 3.99 9.39
N ARG A 118 -11.52 3.21 9.37
CA ARG A 118 -10.15 3.71 9.13
C ARG A 118 -9.67 3.57 7.69
N LEU A 119 -10.45 2.98 6.79
CA LEU A 119 -10.07 2.85 5.37
C LEU A 119 -9.97 4.24 4.73
N ARG A 120 -8.82 4.57 4.15
CA ARG A 120 -8.56 5.87 3.49
C ARG A 120 -8.18 5.73 2.02
N GLY A 121 -7.64 4.59 1.63
CA GLY A 121 -7.24 4.38 0.24
C GLY A 121 -6.88 2.95 -0.07
N VAL A 122 -6.43 2.76 -1.29
CA VAL A 122 -5.86 1.52 -1.80
C VAL A 122 -4.48 1.78 -2.39
N ARG A 123 -3.57 0.83 -2.17
CA ARG A 123 -2.31 0.73 -2.91
C ARG A 123 -2.33 -0.51 -3.77
N MET A 124 -1.80 -0.38 -4.98
CA MET A 124 -1.40 -1.51 -5.81
C MET A 124 0.00 -1.19 -6.32
N ILE A 125 1.02 -1.94 -5.87
CA ILE A 125 2.41 -1.72 -6.31
C ILE A 125 2.52 -2.03 -7.80
N LEU A 126 3.03 -1.08 -8.59
CA LEU A 126 3.10 -1.20 -10.06
C LEU A 126 4.52 -1.34 -10.58
N ASN A 127 5.53 -1.36 -9.71
CA ASN A 127 6.94 -1.48 -10.09
C ASN A 127 7.16 -2.77 -10.90
N HIS A 128 7.28 -2.60 -12.21
CA HIS A 128 7.59 -3.66 -13.15
C HIS A 128 8.60 -3.11 -14.15
N HIS A 129 9.58 -3.91 -14.53
CA HIS A 129 10.50 -3.59 -15.61
C HIS A 129 10.44 -4.70 -16.66
N PRO A 130 10.23 -4.38 -17.96
CA PRO A 130 10.00 -5.38 -19.00
C PRO A 130 11.14 -6.38 -19.15
N ASP A 131 12.38 -5.92 -19.00
CA ASP A 131 13.58 -6.73 -19.28
C ASP A 131 14.47 -6.98 -18.04
N ASN A 132 14.06 -6.54 -16.85
CA ASN A 132 14.91 -6.63 -15.66
C ASN A 132 14.11 -7.06 -14.43
N PRO A 133 14.14 -8.37 -14.07
CA PRO A 133 13.40 -8.87 -12.92
C PRO A 133 13.85 -8.25 -11.59
N ASP A 134 15.10 -7.79 -11.48
CA ASP A 134 15.60 -7.13 -10.27
C ASP A 134 14.97 -5.73 -10.04
N LEU A 135 14.35 -5.17 -11.08
CA LEU A 135 13.59 -3.91 -11.03
C LEU A 135 12.06 -4.14 -11.06
N THR A 136 11.62 -5.39 -10.92
CA THR A 136 10.22 -5.77 -10.80
C THR A 136 9.92 -6.17 -9.36
N TRP A 137 8.87 -5.60 -8.78
CA TRP A 137 8.45 -5.95 -7.44
C TRP A 137 7.87 -7.37 -7.40
N PRO A 138 8.21 -8.19 -6.39
CA PRO A 138 7.68 -9.54 -6.29
C PRO A 138 6.15 -9.60 -6.32
N GLN A 139 5.60 -10.55 -7.07
CA GLN A 139 4.15 -10.74 -7.30
C GLN A 139 3.46 -9.68 -8.17
N VAL A 140 4.18 -8.73 -8.79
CA VAL A 140 3.61 -7.85 -9.84
C VAL A 140 3.61 -8.59 -11.18
N GLU A 141 2.45 -8.66 -11.84
CA GLU A 141 2.26 -9.49 -13.03
C GLU A 141 2.85 -8.89 -14.31
N HIS A 142 2.59 -7.60 -14.55
CA HIS A 142 2.98 -6.89 -15.77
C HIS A 142 3.02 -5.37 -15.53
N GLY A 143 3.61 -4.62 -16.47
CA GLY A 143 3.87 -3.18 -16.31
C GLY A 143 2.85 -2.23 -16.92
N ASP A 144 1.88 -2.74 -17.68
CA ASP A 144 0.90 -1.95 -18.44
C ASP A 144 -0.44 -1.73 -17.69
N PHE A 145 -0.49 -1.96 -16.37
CA PHE A 145 -1.67 -1.66 -15.55
C PHE A 145 -2.17 -0.23 -15.74
N LEU A 146 -1.28 0.76 -15.81
CA LEU A 146 -1.65 2.18 -16.01
C LEU A 146 -2.39 2.40 -17.34
N CYS A 147 -2.11 1.59 -18.35
CA CYS A 147 -2.79 1.64 -19.65
C CYS A 147 -4.05 0.76 -19.72
N ASN A 148 -4.21 -0.17 -18.77
CA ASN A 148 -5.29 -1.16 -18.76
C ASN A 148 -6.66 -0.52 -18.44
N PRO A 149 -7.70 -0.72 -19.28
CA PRO A 149 -9.05 -0.23 -19.02
C PRO A 149 -9.63 -0.66 -17.67
N LEU A 150 -9.43 -1.93 -17.26
CA LEU A 150 -9.94 -2.43 -15.97
C LEU A 150 -9.30 -1.71 -14.79
N PHE A 151 -8.01 -1.42 -14.87
CA PHE A 151 -7.34 -0.64 -13.83
C PHE A 151 -7.93 0.77 -13.71
N LYS A 152 -8.23 1.43 -14.84
CA LYS A 152 -8.87 2.75 -14.85
C LYS A 152 -10.29 2.72 -14.28
N GLU A 153 -11.05 1.67 -14.58
CA GLU A 153 -12.36 1.41 -13.93
C GLU A 153 -12.20 1.23 -12.42
N GLY A 154 -11.20 0.46 -11.98
CA GLY A 154 -10.87 0.29 -10.57
C GLY A 154 -10.48 1.59 -9.87
N ILE A 155 -9.73 2.48 -10.53
CA ILE A 155 -9.43 3.83 -10.00
C ILE A 155 -10.71 4.67 -9.90
N ALA A 156 -11.59 4.62 -10.91
CA ALA A 156 -12.87 5.33 -10.87
C ALA A 156 -13.74 4.87 -9.69
N LEU A 157 -13.78 3.55 -9.46
CA LEU A 157 -14.47 2.93 -8.32
C LEU A 157 -13.96 3.47 -6.98
N LEU A 158 -12.64 3.66 -6.80
CA LEU A 158 -12.10 4.29 -5.59
C LEU A 158 -12.68 5.69 -5.38
N GLY A 159 -12.79 6.49 -6.45
CA GLY A 159 -13.39 7.82 -6.42
C GLY A 159 -14.87 7.80 -6.00
N GLU A 160 -15.65 6.83 -6.46
CA GLU A 160 -17.05 6.62 -6.05
C GLU A 160 -17.19 6.32 -4.56
N HIS A 161 -16.21 5.63 -3.98
CA HIS A 161 -16.13 5.33 -2.55
C HIS A 161 -15.40 6.41 -1.72
N GLY A 162 -14.91 7.48 -2.34
CA GLY A 162 -14.15 8.54 -1.67
C GLY A 162 -12.80 8.08 -1.11
N LEU A 163 -12.18 7.08 -1.73
CA LEU A 163 -10.90 6.49 -1.37
C LEU A 163 -9.77 7.06 -2.24
N SER A 164 -8.58 7.26 -1.65
CA SER A 164 -7.39 7.62 -2.41
C SER A 164 -6.73 6.41 -3.06
N PHE A 165 -5.93 6.66 -4.09
CA PHE A 165 -4.95 5.71 -4.61
C PHE A 165 -3.54 6.14 -4.18
N ASP A 166 -2.77 5.21 -3.62
CA ASP A 166 -1.35 5.36 -3.31
C ASP A 166 -0.52 4.81 -4.47
N LEU A 167 0.20 5.67 -5.18
CA LEU A 167 0.98 5.28 -6.36
C LEU A 167 2.40 4.86 -5.97
N GLN A 168 2.78 3.62 -6.28
CA GLN A 168 4.17 3.14 -6.26
C GLN A 168 4.51 2.52 -7.63
N CYS A 169 5.46 3.10 -8.36
CA CYS A 169 5.87 2.60 -9.68
C CYS A 169 7.33 2.96 -10.01
N ASN A 170 7.90 2.36 -11.06
CA ASN A 170 9.25 2.68 -11.51
C ASN A 170 9.30 4.03 -12.24
N PRO A 171 10.45 4.74 -12.26
CA PRO A 171 10.54 6.05 -12.90
C PRO A 171 10.13 6.09 -14.38
N HIS A 172 10.37 5.01 -15.13
CA HIS A 172 9.97 4.94 -16.53
C HIS A 172 8.46 4.83 -16.73
N GLN A 173 7.70 4.46 -15.69
CA GLN A 173 6.23 4.39 -15.69
C GLN A 173 5.57 5.72 -15.32
N PHE A 174 6.32 6.77 -14.95
CA PHE A 174 5.74 8.04 -14.51
C PHE A 174 4.94 8.77 -15.59
N MET A 175 5.32 8.65 -16.87
CA MET A 175 4.56 9.28 -17.94
C MET A 175 3.20 8.62 -18.12
N ASP A 176 3.12 7.29 -18.02
CA ASP A 176 1.86 6.55 -18.06
C ASP A 176 1.01 6.85 -16.82
N ALA A 177 1.64 7.02 -15.65
CA ALA A 177 0.95 7.41 -14.42
C ALA A 177 0.36 8.82 -14.55
N ALA A 178 1.16 9.78 -15.03
CA ALA A 178 0.69 11.14 -15.28
C ALA A 178 -0.44 11.18 -16.32
N ALA A 179 -0.39 10.35 -17.37
CA ALA A 179 -1.48 10.25 -18.34
C ALA A 179 -2.76 9.66 -17.73
N THR A 180 -2.62 8.70 -16.81
CA THR A 180 -3.75 8.02 -16.15
C THR A 180 -4.42 8.91 -15.10
N PHE A 181 -3.65 9.66 -14.32
CA PHE A 181 -4.15 10.47 -13.20
C PHE A 181 -4.26 11.97 -13.51
N GLY A 182 -3.60 12.46 -14.57
CA GLY A 182 -3.46 13.90 -14.84
C GLY A 182 -4.57 14.54 -15.69
N PHE A 183 -5.40 13.75 -16.38
CA PHE A 183 -6.53 14.26 -17.16
C PHE A 183 -7.83 13.91 -16.45
N GLY A 184 -8.32 14.86 -15.67
CA GLY A 184 -9.48 14.68 -14.79
C GLY A 184 -10.79 14.44 -15.55
N GLU A 185 -11.29 13.22 -15.43
CA GLU A 185 -12.71 12.95 -15.19
C GLU A 185 -12.98 12.37 -13.79
N TYR A 186 -11.93 12.05 -13.03
CA TYR A 186 -12.02 11.47 -11.70
C TYR A 186 -11.87 12.56 -10.64
N GLY A 187 -12.94 12.84 -9.92
CA GLY A 187 -12.85 13.71 -8.75
C GLY A 187 -11.91 13.10 -7.71
N ASN A 188 -10.86 13.85 -7.35
CA ASN A 188 -10.25 13.95 -6.02
C ASN A 188 -9.07 13.02 -5.59
N TRP A 189 -8.13 13.67 -4.88
CA TRP A 189 -7.07 13.23 -3.93
C TRP A 189 -6.23 11.99 -4.27
N PHE A 190 -5.07 12.21 -4.91
CA PHE A 190 -4.00 11.22 -5.09
C PHE A 190 -2.86 11.46 -4.11
N ASP A 191 -2.32 10.37 -3.54
CA ASP A 191 -1.03 10.39 -2.86
C ASP A 191 -0.01 9.62 -3.72
N VAL A 192 1.19 10.18 -3.85
CA VAL A 192 2.27 9.60 -4.67
C VAL A 192 3.38 9.19 -3.74
N SER A 193 3.49 7.88 -3.52
CA SER A 193 4.49 7.29 -2.64
C SER A 193 5.73 6.86 -3.41
N TYR A 194 6.89 7.39 -3.01
CA TYR A 194 8.18 7.00 -3.57
C TYR A 194 8.79 5.87 -2.72
N CYS A 195 8.85 4.65 -3.26
CA CYS A 195 9.77 3.61 -2.80
C CYS A 195 10.76 3.31 -3.92
N PHE A 196 11.97 3.83 -3.79
CA PHE A 196 13.08 3.49 -4.68
C PHE A 196 13.84 2.31 -4.08
N PHE A 197 13.67 1.11 -4.65
CA PHE A 197 14.57 0.00 -4.39
C PHE A 197 15.61 -0.05 -5.51
N GLY A 198 16.65 0.76 -5.35
CA GLY A 198 17.85 0.69 -6.18
C GLY A 198 19.07 0.69 -5.25
N SER A 199 19.89 -0.35 -5.35
CA SER A 199 21.12 -0.54 -4.58
C SER A 199 22.27 0.38 -5.03
N ASP A 200 21.99 1.60 -5.51
CA ASP A 200 23.04 2.53 -5.94
C ASP A 200 23.55 3.35 -4.73
N PRO A 201 24.77 3.11 -4.24
CA PRO A 201 25.33 3.86 -3.10
C PRO A 201 25.66 5.33 -3.43
N ARG A 202 25.36 5.82 -4.64
CA ARG A 202 25.63 7.21 -5.07
C ARG A 202 24.47 8.18 -4.84
N ILE A 203 23.33 7.71 -4.32
CA ILE A 203 22.13 8.54 -4.07
C ILE A 203 21.85 8.68 -2.55
N ILE A 204 22.90 8.63 -1.73
CA ILE A 204 22.90 9.03 -0.31
C ILE A 204 24.11 9.93 -0.02
#